data_AF-R6X8W1-F1
#
_entry.id   AF-R6X8W1-F1
#
_cell.length_a   1.000
_cell.length_b   1.000
_cell.length_c   1.000
_cell.angle_alpha   90.00
_cell.angle_beta   90.00
_cell.angle_gamma   90.00
#
_symmetry.space_group_name_H-M   'P 1'
#
loop_
_entity.id
_entity.type
_entity.pdbx_description
1 polymer ?
#
loop_
_entity_poly.entity_id
_entity_poly.type
_entity_poly.pdbx_seq_one_letter_code
_entity_poly.pdbx_strand_id
1 'polypeptide(L)'
;MQRLPGIINIYYVLASSLMASITQKALADAPVGVFADTFLIPHIGDAVCEMETQFDNNDTLEKVKLSFSTTSQLPAREHLAFVIQTVDGKQYLIGTADKPYPVIKVDDSTGKVDGDSAATKYTISYTNKVALVPCTA
;
A
#
# COMPACT_ATOMS: atom_id res chain seq x y z
N MET A 1 10.82 2.39 13.79
CA MET A 1 9.57 1.97 13.14
C MET A 1 8.46 2.93 13.52
N GLN A 2 7.80 3.49 12.52
CA GLN A 2 6.62 4.35 12.66
C GLN A 2 5.41 3.58 12.15
N ARG A 3 4.35 3.49 12.95
CA ARG A 3 3.10 2.86 12.55
C ARG A 3 2.07 3.93 12.26
N LEU A 4 1.30 3.78 11.19
CA LEU A 4 0.22 4.71 10.91
C LEU A 4 -0.95 4.51 11.87
N PRO A 5 -1.66 5.60 12.21
CA PRO A 5 -2.92 5.53 12.94
C PRO A 5 -3.91 4.66 12.17
N GLY A 6 -4.83 4.01 12.90
CA GLY A 6 -5.70 2.94 12.41
C GLY A 6 -6.20 3.15 10.98
N ILE A 7 -6.06 2.13 10.13
CA ILE A 7 -6.42 2.21 8.72
C ILE A 7 -7.90 1.88 8.60
N ILE A 8 -8.68 2.80 8.02
CA ILE A 8 -10.12 2.66 7.88
C ILE A 8 -10.52 2.10 6.52
N ASN A 9 -9.80 2.48 5.45
CA ASN A 9 -10.07 2.02 4.10
C ASN A 9 -8.76 1.75 3.38
N ILE A 10 -8.78 0.74 2.51
CA ILE A 10 -7.67 0.38 1.63
C ILE A 10 -8.23 0.32 0.23
N TYR A 11 -7.56 0.98 -0.71
CA TYR A 11 -7.87 0.94 -2.12
C TYR A 11 -6.64 0.46 -2.87
N TYR A 12 -6.85 -0.21 -4.00
CA TYR A 12 -5.77 -0.44 -4.97
C TYR A 12 -6.03 0.37 -6.24
N VAL A 13 -4.94 0.67 -6.93
CA VAL A 13 -4.93 1.36 -8.22
C VAL A 13 -3.85 0.73 -9.10
N LEU A 14 -4.10 0.70 -10.40
CA LEU A 14 -3.10 0.24 -11.36
C LEU A 14 -1.95 1.24 -11.41
N ALA A 15 -0.71 0.77 -11.24
CA ALA A 15 0.47 1.62 -11.28
C ALA A 15 0.62 2.29 -12.65
N SER A 16 0.16 1.65 -13.73
CA SER A 16 0.13 2.23 -15.09
C SER A 16 -0.80 3.43 -15.23
N SER A 17 -1.82 3.56 -14.37
CA SER A 17 -2.76 4.67 -14.36
C SER A 17 -2.29 5.83 -13.47
N LEU A 18 -1.26 5.62 -12.64
CA LEU A 18 -0.71 6.66 -11.79
C LEU A 18 0.15 7.66 -12.57
N MET A 19 0.26 8.86 -12.03
CA MET A 19 1.18 9.86 -12.55
C MET A 19 2.63 9.37 -12.42
N ALA A 20 3.45 9.65 -13.42
CA ALA A 20 4.87 9.38 -13.35
C ALA A 20 5.58 10.30 -12.33
N SER A 21 6.70 9.81 -11.78
CA SER A 21 7.59 10.57 -10.90
C SER A 21 6.94 11.04 -9.59
N ILE A 22 5.96 10.28 -9.07
CA ILE A 22 5.31 10.56 -7.79
C ILE A 22 6.34 10.65 -6.64
N THR A 23 7.33 9.75 -6.60
CA THR A 23 8.37 9.78 -5.57
C THR A 23 9.16 11.10 -5.59
N GLN A 24 9.48 11.62 -6.78
CA GLN A 24 10.21 12.89 -6.90
C GLN A 24 9.35 14.07 -6.46
N LYS A 25 8.05 14.05 -6.78
CA LYS A 25 7.09 15.07 -6.30
C LYS A 25 6.99 15.05 -4.78
N ALA A 26 6.89 13.86 -4.19
CA ALA A 26 6.86 13.69 -2.75
C ALA A 26 8.15 14.19 -2.08
N LEU A 27 9.31 13.89 -2.65
CA LEU A 27 10.61 14.42 -2.19
C LEU A 27 10.69 15.95 -2.29
N ALA A 28 10.01 16.55 -3.26
CA ALA A 28 9.94 18.00 -3.45
C ALA A 28 8.80 18.66 -2.64
N ASP A 29 8.12 17.92 -1.76
CA ASP A 29 6.95 18.37 -1.00
C ASP A 29 5.80 18.89 -1.89
N ALA A 30 5.73 18.38 -3.12
CA ALA A 30 4.70 18.74 -4.09
C ALA A 30 3.44 17.89 -3.87
N PRO A 31 2.23 18.47 -4.04
CA PRO A 31 0.98 17.73 -3.86
C PRO A 31 0.85 16.59 -4.89
N VAL A 32 0.52 15.40 -4.41
CA VAL A 32 0.29 14.21 -5.23
C VAL A 32 -1.21 13.89 -5.24
N GLY A 33 -1.84 14.12 -6.39
CA GLY A 33 -3.22 13.72 -6.63
C GLY A 33 -3.31 12.34 -7.29
N VAL A 34 -4.14 11.46 -6.75
CA VAL A 34 -4.48 10.18 -7.37
C VAL A 34 -5.77 10.36 -8.13
N PHE A 35 -5.67 10.63 -9.44
CA PHE A 35 -6.83 10.82 -10.34
C PHE A 35 -7.25 9.55 -11.08
N ALA A 36 -6.64 8.43 -10.75
CA ALA A 36 -6.90 7.15 -11.38
C ALA A 36 -8.04 6.40 -10.65
N ASP A 37 -8.68 5.47 -11.35
CA ASP A 37 -9.73 4.64 -10.76
C ASP A 37 -9.18 3.82 -9.59
N THR A 38 -9.65 4.15 -8.39
CA THR A 38 -9.32 3.42 -7.16
C THR A 38 -10.41 2.40 -6.83
N PHE A 39 -10.00 1.18 -6.53
CA PHE A 39 -10.90 0.09 -6.20
C PHE A 39 -10.81 -0.23 -4.72
N LEU A 40 -11.95 -0.15 -4.02
CA LEU A 40 -12.03 -0.44 -2.59
C LEU A 40 -11.71 -1.93 -2.33
N ILE A 41 -10.82 -2.18 -1.38
CA ILE A 41 -10.51 -3.50 -0.86
C ILE A 41 -11.28 -3.66 0.46
N PRO A 42 -12.34 -4.47 0.50
CA PRO A 42 -13.00 -4.79 1.76
C PRO A 42 -12.04 -5.65 2.58
N HIS A 43 -11.52 -5.10 3.67
CA HIS A 43 -10.64 -5.83 4.59
C HIS A 43 -11.42 -6.30 5.82
N ILE A 44 -10.95 -7.38 6.42
CA ILE A 44 -11.54 -8.01 7.59
C ILE A 44 -10.57 -7.83 8.77
N GLY A 45 -11.09 -7.30 9.88
CA GLY A 45 -10.30 -6.96 11.05
C GLY A 45 -9.49 -5.69 10.86
N ASP A 46 -8.43 -5.52 11.66
CA ASP A 46 -7.59 -4.33 11.60
C ASP A 46 -6.50 -4.44 10.53
N ALA A 47 -6.38 -3.39 9.71
CA ALA A 47 -5.26 -3.22 8.80
C ALA A 47 -4.09 -2.48 9.48
N VAL A 48 -2.88 -2.95 9.21
CA VAL A 48 -1.66 -2.48 9.87
C VAL A 48 -0.66 -2.00 8.82
N CYS A 49 -0.26 -0.74 8.91
CA CYS A 49 0.79 -0.16 8.06
C CYS A 49 1.96 0.28 8.93
N GLU A 50 3.11 -0.32 8.68
CA GLU A 50 4.36 -0.08 9.38
C GLU A 50 5.35 0.53 8.40
N MET A 51 6.03 1.59 8.80
CA MET A 51 7.07 2.26 8.04
C MET A 51 8.38 2.16 8.82
N GLU A 52 9.45 1.84 8.11
CA GLU A 52 10.80 1.78 8.63
C GLU A 52 11.72 2.57 7.72
N THR A 53 12.54 3.42 8.30
CA THR A 53 13.56 4.15 7.57
C THR A 53 14.88 3.42 7.75
N GLN A 54 15.50 3.04 6.63
CA GLN A 54 16.82 2.43 6.56
C GLN A 54 17.79 3.43 5.94
N PHE A 55 18.97 3.54 6.53
CA PHE A 55 20.05 4.38 6.02
C PHE A 55 21.03 3.47 5.28
N ASP A 56 21.15 3.64 3.97
CA ASP A 56 22.01 2.82 3.11
C ASP A 56 23.02 3.73 2.41
N ASN A 57 24.30 3.60 2.77
CA ASN A 57 25.47 4.24 2.13
C ASN A 57 25.18 5.59 1.42
N ASN A 58 24.85 6.61 2.23
CA ASN A 58 24.62 8.01 1.84
C ASN A 58 23.23 8.36 1.27
N ASP A 59 22.29 7.41 1.22
CA ASP A 59 20.89 7.64 0.87
C ASP A 59 19.95 7.12 1.97
N THR A 60 18.79 7.76 2.12
CA THR A 60 17.76 7.33 3.07
C THR A 60 16.66 6.63 2.30
N LEU A 61 16.39 5.37 2.65
CA LEU A 61 15.32 4.57 2.06
C LEU A 61 14.25 4.31 3.11
N GLU A 62 13.01 4.48 2.72
CA GLU A 62 11.86 4.09 3.51
C GLU A 62 11.35 2.75 3.02
N LYS A 63 10.94 1.92 3.96
CA LYS A 63 10.32 0.62 3.73
C LYS A 63 8.99 0.61 4.45
N VAL A 64 7.91 0.58 3.67
CA VAL A 64 6.55 0.46 4.19
C VAL A 64 6.05 -0.97 4.01
N LYS A 65 5.33 -1.45 5.02
CA LYS A 65 4.72 -2.77 5.06
C LYS A 65 3.27 -2.62 5.47
N LEU A 66 2.36 -2.89 4.54
CA LEU A 66 0.92 -2.90 4.75
C LEU A 66 0.44 -4.35 4.85
N SER A 67 -0.20 -4.69 5.96
CA SER A 67 -0.74 -6.02 6.22
C SER A 67 -2.24 -5.94 6.50
N PHE A 68 -3.04 -6.71 5.77
CA PHE A 68 -4.49 -6.79 5.95
C PHE A 68 -5.00 -8.16 5.50
N SER A 69 -6.21 -8.52 5.94
CA SER A 69 -6.90 -9.72 5.48
C SER A 69 -8.11 -9.30 4.64
N THR A 70 -8.38 -9.99 3.55
CA THR A 70 -9.54 -9.73 2.68
C THR A 70 -10.06 -11.03 2.09
N THR A 71 -11.34 -11.05 1.72
CA THR A 71 -11.95 -12.13 0.92
C THR A 71 -11.87 -11.83 -0.57
N SER A 72 -11.46 -10.62 -0.96
CA SER A 72 -11.32 -10.20 -2.35
C SER A 72 -9.93 -10.54 -2.89
N GLN A 73 -9.88 -11.09 -4.10
CA GLN A 73 -8.62 -11.43 -4.75
C GLN A 73 -8.03 -10.22 -5.46
N LEU A 74 -6.78 -9.88 -5.14
CA LEU A 74 -6.06 -8.77 -5.79
C LEU A 74 -5.34 -9.22 -7.06
N PRO A 75 -5.27 -8.39 -8.11
CA PRO A 75 -4.57 -8.70 -9.34
C PRO A 75 -3.04 -8.66 -9.17
N ALA A 76 -2.48 -9.67 -8.51
CA ALA A 76 -1.04 -9.76 -8.18
C ALA A 76 -0.10 -9.91 -9.40
N ARG A 77 -0.66 -10.14 -10.60
CA ARG A 77 0.10 -10.19 -11.87
C ARG A 77 0.45 -8.80 -12.40
N GLU A 78 -0.24 -7.77 -11.94
CA GLU A 78 -0.04 -6.39 -12.38
C GLU A 78 0.75 -5.58 -11.35
N HIS A 79 1.35 -4.48 -11.80
CA HIS A 79 1.95 -3.52 -10.91
C HIS A 79 0.82 -2.70 -10.27
N LEU A 80 0.60 -2.90 -8.98
CA LEU A 80 -0.41 -2.19 -8.21
C LEU A 80 0.24 -1.22 -7.25
N ALA A 81 -0.45 -0.12 -7.01
CA ALA A 81 -0.22 0.75 -5.88
C ALA A 81 -1.44 0.73 -4.97
N PHE A 82 -1.24 1.11 -3.71
CA PHE A 82 -2.25 1.03 -2.66
C PHE A 82 -2.46 2.40 -2.05
N VAL A 83 -3.71 2.85 -1.99
CA VAL A 83 -4.09 4.05 -1.27
C VAL A 83 -4.73 3.62 0.04
N ILE A 84 -4.18 4.07 1.15
CA ILE A 84 -4.75 3.83 2.48
C ILE A 84 -5.30 5.11 3.04
N GLN A 85 -6.45 5.00 3.72
CA GLN A 85 -7.04 6.08 4.47
C GLN A 85 -6.92 5.76 5.95
N THR A 86 -6.42 6.71 6.74
CA THR A 86 -6.32 6.57 8.19
C THR A 86 -7.53 7.18 8.88
N VAL A 87 -7.75 6.80 10.15
CA VAL A 87 -8.79 7.38 11.03
C VAL A 87 -8.71 8.89 11.16
N ASP A 88 -7.52 9.48 10.98
CA ASP A 88 -7.30 10.93 11.03
C ASP A 88 -7.80 11.65 9.77
N GLY A 89 -8.39 10.93 8.81
CA GLY A 89 -8.87 11.47 7.54
C GLY A 89 -7.76 11.72 6.52
N LYS A 90 -6.51 11.33 6.83
CA LYS A 90 -5.37 11.44 5.89
C LYS A 90 -5.33 10.24 4.97
N GLN A 91 -4.87 10.47 3.75
CA GLN A 91 -4.65 9.43 2.76
C GLN A 91 -3.17 9.34 2.39
N TYR A 92 -2.72 8.12 2.15
CA TYR A 92 -1.35 7.84 1.76
C TYR A 92 -1.32 6.83 0.62
N LEU A 93 -0.45 7.08 -0.35
CA LEU A 93 -0.17 6.21 -1.46
C LEU A 93 1.12 5.41 -1.18
N ILE A 94 1.02 4.10 -1.40
CA ILE A 94 2.09 3.12 -1.29
C ILE A 94 2.30 2.51 -2.67
N GLY A 95 3.46 2.80 -3.26
CA GLY A 95 3.78 2.39 -4.62
C GLY A 95 3.57 3.49 -5.66
N THR A 96 4.22 3.30 -6.81
CA THR A 96 4.25 4.27 -7.91
C THR A 96 4.23 3.57 -9.26
N ALA A 97 4.00 4.34 -10.32
CA ALA A 97 4.17 3.91 -11.72
C ALA A 97 5.61 3.55 -12.06
N ASP A 98 6.57 4.11 -11.32
CA ASP A 98 8.00 3.91 -11.52
C ASP A 98 8.55 2.81 -10.60
N LYS A 99 9.64 2.17 -11.05
CA LYS A 99 10.40 1.22 -10.22
C LYS A 99 11.06 1.92 -9.02
N PRO A 100 11.23 1.24 -7.87
CA PRO A 100 10.78 -0.14 -7.58
C PRO A 100 9.26 -0.24 -7.47
N TYR A 101 8.69 -1.46 -7.55
CA TYR A 101 7.25 -1.71 -7.40
C TYR A 101 6.94 -2.38 -6.06
N PRO A 102 5.74 -2.20 -5.50
CA PRO A 102 5.30 -2.91 -4.31
C PRO A 102 5.32 -4.43 -4.52
N VAL A 103 5.88 -5.15 -3.55
CA VAL A 103 5.88 -6.60 -3.51
C VAL A 103 4.67 -7.06 -2.71
N ILE A 104 3.75 -7.75 -3.37
CA ILE A 104 2.54 -8.31 -2.75
C ILE A 104 2.83 -9.76 -2.37
N LYS A 105 2.84 -10.04 -1.07
CA LYS A 105 2.85 -11.41 -0.55
C LYS A 105 1.43 -11.82 -0.18
N VAL A 106 1.03 -12.98 -0.67
CA VAL A 106 -0.26 -13.60 -0.37
C VAL A 106 0.01 -14.77 0.55
N ASP A 107 -0.62 -14.74 1.71
CA ASP A 107 -0.63 -15.83 2.68
C ASP A 107 -2.06 -16.37 2.69
N ASP A 108 -2.28 -17.37 1.83
CA ASP A 108 -3.54 -18.08 1.76
C ASP A 108 -3.64 -18.97 2.99
N SER A 109 -4.40 -18.53 3.99
CA SER A 109 -4.89 -19.43 5.01
C SER A 109 -5.96 -20.30 4.35
N THR A 110 -5.52 -21.39 3.72
CA THR A 110 -6.44 -22.42 3.22
C THR A 110 -7.24 -22.91 4.41
N GLY A 111 -8.51 -22.47 4.48
CA GLY A 111 -9.44 -22.91 5.48
C GLY A 111 -9.39 -24.43 5.57
N LYS A 112 -9.21 -24.96 6.78
CA LYS A 112 -9.58 -26.34 7.06
C LYS A 112 -11.02 -26.54 6.57
N VAL A 113 -11.29 -27.75 6.09
CA VAL A 113 -12.49 -28.25 5.38
C VAL A 113 -13.88 -28.03 6.04
N ASP A 114 -14.07 -27.05 6.92
CA ASP A 114 -15.20 -26.92 7.83
C ASP A 114 -16.02 -25.62 7.65
N GLY A 115 -16.08 -25.09 6.42
CA GLY A 115 -17.10 -24.10 6.05
C GLY A 115 -16.89 -22.67 6.55
N ASP A 116 -15.72 -22.33 7.09
CA ASP A 116 -15.38 -20.95 7.45
C ASP A 116 -14.96 -20.13 6.21
N SER A 117 -15.32 -18.84 6.17
CA SER A 117 -15.02 -17.99 5.01
C SER A 117 -13.50 -17.84 4.86
N ALA A 118 -12.95 -18.32 3.74
CA ALA A 118 -11.52 -18.21 3.47
C ALA A 118 -11.13 -16.72 3.33
N ALA A 119 -10.52 -16.16 4.38
CA ALA A 119 -9.90 -14.86 4.33
C ALA A 119 -8.42 -15.02 3.94
N THR A 120 -8.01 -14.35 2.87
CA THR A 120 -6.63 -14.33 2.41
C THR A 120 -5.90 -13.15 3.05
N LYS A 121 -4.74 -13.41 3.64
CA LYS A 121 -3.92 -12.37 4.25
C LYS A 121 -2.92 -11.84 3.22
N TYR A 122 -2.98 -10.53 2.97
CA TYR A 122 -2.06 -9.85 2.07
C TYR A 122 -1.05 -9.03 2.88
N THR A 123 0.22 -9.15 2.49
CA THR A 123 1.33 -8.36 3.03
C THR A 123 2.05 -7.67 1.89
N ILE A 124 1.81 -6.37 1.76
CA ILE A 124 2.42 -5.51 0.75
C ILE A 124 3.67 -4.91 1.37
N SER A 125 4.81 -5.03 0.68
CA SER A 125 6.08 -4.43 1.08
C SER A 125 6.61 -3.54 -0.02
N TYR A 126 6.91 -2.29 0.28
CA TYR A 126 7.41 -1.33 -0.69
C TYR A 126 8.60 -0.56 -0.10
N THR A 127 9.69 -0.49 -0.85
CA THR A 127 10.91 0.21 -0.43
C THR A 127 11.29 1.25 -1.47
N ASN A 128 11.40 2.51 -1.09
CA ASN A 128 11.83 3.60 -1.96
C ASN A 128 12.36 4.78 -1.13
N LYS A 129 12.90 5.83 -1.76
CA LYS A 129 13.32 7.07 -1.08
C LYS A 129 12.19 7.71 -0.27
N VAL A 130 10.99 7.71 -0.84
CA VAL A 130 9.73 8.01 -0.13
C VAL A 130 8.78 6.87 -0.43
N ALA A 131 8.55 6.03 0.57
CA ALA A 131 7.71 4.84 0.40
C ALA A 131 6.24 5.11 0.72
N LEU A 132 6.00 6.09 1.59
CA LEU A 132 4.67 6.51 1.99
C LEU A 132 4.43 7.96 1.54
N VAL A 133 3.69 8.13 0.45
CA VAL A 133 3.47 9.44 -0.14
C VAL A 133 2.12 9.99 0.32
N PRO A 134 2.04 11.14 0.99
CA PRO A 134 0.76 11.77 1.30
C PRO A 134 0.07 12.14 -0.02
N CYS A 135 -1.18 11.72 -0.18
CA CYS A 135 -1.93 11.93 -1.41
C CYS A 135 -3.33 12.44 -1.16
N THR A 136 -3.97 12.90 -2.23
CA THR A 136 -5.40 13.23 -2.24
C THR A 136 -6.05 12.45 -3.39
N ALA A 137 -6.91 11.50 -3.04
CA ALA A 137 -7.80 10.79 -3.94
C ALA A 137 -9.25 11.20 -3.67
#